data_AF-A0A7Z7CYT7-F1
#
_entry.id   AF-A0A7Z7CYT7-F1
#
_cell.length_a   1.000
_cell.length_b   1.000
_cell.length_c   1.000
_cell.angle_alpha   90.00
_cell.angle_beta   90.00
_cell.angle_gamma   90.00
#
_symmetry.space_group_name_H-M   'P 1'
#
loop_
_entity.id
_entity.type
_entity.pdbx_description
1 polymer ?
#
loop_
_entity_poly.entity_id
_entity_poly.type
_entity_poly.pdbx_seq_one_letter_code
_entity_poly.pdbx_strand_id
1 'polypeptide(L)'
;MTTQSDDGFSLVEVIIAMFLFAVISLAVLPLLISGVSLSTENRDVVAATTLANDRIAQLREQFPTSAGSTKTCSALVAAVSGLAASDPANPGLVITASASADPGYTQVCPPAASDYPRSVLVTVTVADSSATIARVPTRLTVGAAS
;
A
#
# COMPACT_ATOMS: atom_id res chain seq x y z
N MET A 1 60.11 42.35 -12.88
CA MET A 1 60.14 41.25 -13.87
C MET A 1 59.67 40.01 -13.14
N THR A 2 58.37 39.73 -13.20
CA THR A 2 57.73 38.64 -12.46
C THR A 2 57.76 37.40 -13.34
N THR A 3 58.63 36.44 -12.99
CA THR A 3 58.66 35.12 -13.61
C THR A 3 57.39 34.38 -13.22
N GLN A 4 56.43 34.33 -14.14
CA GLN A 4 55.25 33.49 -14.02
C GLN A 4 55.73 32.05 -14.23
N SER A 5 55.76 31.26 -13.15
CA SER A 5 55.97 29.82 -13.26
C SER A 5 54.76 29.24 -13.95
N ASP A 6 54.84 29.06 -15.27
CA ASP A 6 53.97 28.15 -16.02
C ASP A 6 54.32 26.71 -15.60
N ASP A 7 53.91 26.32 -14.39
CA ASP A 7 53.92 24.93 -13.95
C ASP A 7 52.86 24.18 -14.76
N GLY A 8 53.29 23.58 -15.86
CA GLY A 8 52.46 22.72 -16.70
C GLY A 8 52.00 21.49 -15.92
N PHE A 9 50.72 21.14 -16.05
CA PHE A 9 50.13 19.93 -15.48
C PHE A 9 50.97 18.69 -15.82
N SER A 10 51.36 17.94 -14.79
CA SER A 10 52.08 16.68 -14.99
C SER A 10 51.14 15.64 -15.57
N LEU A 11 51.60 14.87 -16.57
CA LEU A 11 50.84 13.75 -17.17
C LEU A 11 50.39 12.75 -16.09
N VAL A 12 51.17 12.60 -15.03
CA VAL A 12 50.86 11.77 -13.86
C VAL A 12 49.61 12.27 -13.12
N GLU A 13 49.45 13.58 -13.00
CA GLU A 13 48.33 14.19 -12.29
C GLU A 13 47.00 13.95 -13.02
N VAL A 14 47.03 14.01 -14.35
CA VAL A 14 45.87 13.68 -15.20
C VAL A 14 45.47 12.22 -15.03
N ILE A 15 46.45 11.29 -15.00
CA ILE A 15 46.19 9.87 -14.79
C ILE A 15 45.60 9.62 -13.40
N ILE A 16 46.12 10.28 -12.36
CA ILE A 16 45.59 10.18 -10.99
C ILE A 16 44.17 10.73 -10.94
N ALA A 17 43.89 11.88 -11.57
CA ALA A 17 42.55 12.45 -11.60
C ALA A 17 41.54 11.52 -12.29
N MET A 18 41.90 10.93 -13.43
CA MET A 18 41.06 9.95 -14.12
C MET A 18 40.85 8.67 -13.30
N PHE A 19 41.88 8.21 -12.60
CA PHE A 19 41.79 7.05 -11.72
C PHE A 19 40.86 7.32 -10.52
N LEU A 20 41.03 8.45 -9.84
CA LEU A 20 40.16 8.88 -8.76
C LEU A 20 38.72 9.06 -9.24
N PHE A 21 38.52 9.65 -10.41
CA PHE A 21 37.19 9.79 -11.02
C PHE A 21 36.53 8.42 -11.27
N ALA A 22 37.28 7.45 -11.80
CA ALA A 22 36.77 6.10 -12.02
C ALA A 22 36.39 5.41 -10.70
N VAL A 23 37.22 5.53 -9.66
CA VAL A 23 36.95 4.97 -8.33
C VAL A 23 35.70 5.59 -7.71
N ILE A 24 35.56 6.92 -7.77
CA ILE A 24 34.38 7.63 -7.24
C ILE A 24 33.13 7.23 -8.03
N SER A 25 33.22 7.14 -9.36
CA SER A 25 32.09 6.73 -10.21
C SER A 25 31.59 5.32 -9.86
N LEU A 26 32.51 4.37 -9.62
CA LEU A 26 32.16 3.03 -9.16
C LEU A 26 31.57 3.04 -7.75
N ALA A 27 32.03 3.93 -6.88
CA ALA A 27 31.51 4.07 -5.52
C ALA A 27 30.07 4.64 -5.47
N VAL A 28 29.65 5.40 -6.49
CA VAL A 28 28.29 5.98 -6.56
C VAL A 28 27.25 4.99 -7.11
N LEU A 29 27.69 3.97 -7.86
CA LEU A 29 26.78 3.00 -8.50
C LEU A 29 25.80 2.32 -7.52
N PRO A 30 26.23 1.86 -6.32
CA PRO A 30 25.32 1.27 -5.34
C PRO A 30 24.24 2.25 -4.86
N LEU A 31 24.60 3.53 -4.67
CA LEU A 31 23.65 4.57 -4.27
C LEU A 31 22.56 4.78 -5.33
N LEU A 32 22.92 4.73 -6.61
CA LEU A 32 21.95 4.85 -7.70
C LEU A 32 20.98 3.66 -7.72
N ILE A 33 21.49 2.44 -7.53
CA ILE A 33 20.66 1.24 -7.45
C ILE A 33 19.69 1.34 -6.27
N SER A 34 20.19 1.70 -5.09
CA SER A 34 19.34 1.90 -3.90
C SER A 34 18.29 2.98 -4.10
N GLY A 35 18.63 4.09 -4.78
CA GLY A 35 17.68 5.16 -5.10
C GLY A 35 16.55 4.70 -6.01
N VAL A 36 16.87 3.91 -7.05
CA VAL A 36 15.87 3.35 -7.95
C VAL A 36 14.96 2.35 -7.22
N SER A 37 15.54 1.41 -6.44
CA SER A 37 14.76 0.43 -5.67
C SER A 37 13.81 1.09 -4.68
N LEU A 38 14.27 2.12 -3.98
CA LEU A 38 13.41 2.86 -3.05
C LEU A 38 12.27 3.58 -3.79
N SER A 39 12.52 4.08 -5.00
CA SER A 39 11.48 4.70 -5.81
C SER A 39 10.43 3.69 -6.28
N THR A 40 10.83 2.46 -6.61
CA THR A 40 9.87 1.41 -7.00
C THR A 40 9.03 0.96 -5.82
N GLU A 41 9.65 0.73 -4.65
CA GLU A 41 8.91 0.36 -3.43
C GLU A 41 7.89 1.43 -3.02
N ASN A 42 8.27 2.70 -3.06
CA ASN A 42 7.35 3.79 -2.77
C ASN A 42 6.17 3.84 -3.75
N ARG A 43 6.43 3.60 -5.04
CA ARG A 43 5.37 3.55 -6.05
C ARG A 43 4.39 2.41 -5.76
N ASP A 44 4.89 1.24 -5.37
CA ASP A 44 4.07 0.07 -5.07
C ASP A 44 3.21 0.28 -3.82
N VAL A 45 3.77 0.92 -2.78
CA VAL A 45 3.01 1.30 -1.57
C VAL A 45 1.88 2.27 -1.90
N VAL A 46 2.13 3.27 -2.74
CA VAL A 46 1.11 4.24 -3.17
C VAL A 46 0.02 3.56 -4.00
N ALA A 47 0.40 2.70 -4.94
CA ALA A 47 -0.55 1.94 -5.76
C ALA A 47 -1.42 1.02 -4.89
N ALA A 48 -0.81 0.23 -4.00
CA ALA A 48 -1.50 -0.67 -3.10
C ALA A 48 -2.46 0.08 -2.14
N THR A 49 -2.03 1.23 -1.62
CA THR A 49 -2.87 2.06 -0.74
C THR A 49 -4.04 2.67 -1.49
N THR A 50 -3.82 3.18 -2.71
CA THR A 50 -4.88 3.75 -3.55
C THR A 50 -5.92 2.67 -3.88
N LEU A 51 -5.45 1.50 -4.33
CA LEU A 51 -6.30 0.35 -4.62
C LEU A 51 -7.12 -0.09 -3.38
N ALA A 52 -6.50 -0.19 -2.21
CA ALA A 52 -7.20 -0.54 -0.98
C ALA A 52 -8.30 0.48 -0.63
N ASN A 53 -8.02 1.78 -0.81
CA ASN A 53 -9.00 2.84 -0.59
C ASN A 53 -10.15 2.79 -1.60
N ASP A 54 -9.89 2.50 -2.87
CA ASP A 54 -10.93 2.34 -3.89
C ASP A 54 -11.89 1.19 -3.55
N ARG A 55 -11.37 0.07 -3.05
CA ARG A 55 -12.21 -1.05 -2.59
C ARG A 55 -13.05 -0.69 -1.38
N ILE A 56 -12.50 0.11 -0.46
CA ILE A 56 -13.27 0.62 0.69
C ILE A 56 -14.34 1.62 0.22
N ALA A 57 -14.04 2.47 -0.76
CA ALA A 57 -15.02 3.37 -1.33
C ALA A 57 -16.19 2.60 -1.96
N GLN A 58 -15.91 1.55 -2.75
CA GLN A 58 -16.91 0.65 -3.31
C GLN A 58 -17.81 0.03 -2.23
N LEU A 59 -17.22 -0.41 -1.11
CA LEU A 59 -18.00 -0.92 0.02
C LEU A 59 -18.84 0.18 0.69
N ARG A 60 -18.30 1.39 0.88
CA ARG A 60 -19.03 2.50 1.48
C ARG A 60 -20.22 2.94 0.63
N GLU A 61 -20.09 2.92 -0.69
CA GLU A 61 -21.19 3.18 -1.61
C GLU A 61 -22.31 2.13 -1.49
N GLN A 62 -21.94 0.86 -1.29
CA GLN A 62 -22.90 -0.23 -1.12
C GLN A 62 -23.56 -0.25 0.27
N PHE A 63 -22.85 0.23 1.30
CA PHE A 63 -23.27 0.26 2.71
C PHE A 63 -23.22 1.69 3.27
N PRO A 64 -24.12 2.59 2.81
CA PRO A 64 -24.15 3.97 3.28
C PRO A 64 -24.61 4.04 4.75
N THR A 65 -24.08 5.02 5.49
CA THR A 65 -24.39 5.26 6.91
C THR A 65 -25.71 6.01 7.13
N SER A 66 -26.49 6.23 6.08
CA SER A 66 -27.75 6.97 6.13
C SER A 66 -28.81 6.23 6.96
N ALA A 67 -29.57 6.98 7.76
CA ALA A 67 -30.72 6.45 8.49
C ALA A 67 -31.75 5.90 7.49
N GLY A 68 -31.87 4.58 7.38
CA GLY A 68 -32.72 3.89 6.40
C GLY A 68 -32.02 2.77 5.61
N SER A 69 -30.71 2.57 5.78
CA SER A 69 -29.97 1.48 5.14
C SER A 69 -30.43 0.10 5.64
N THR A 70 -31.27 -0.59 4.88
CA THR A 70 -31.72 -1.99 5.13
C THR A 70 -30.65 -3.04 4.82
N LYS A 71 -29.37 -2.65 4.76
CA LYS A 71 -28.29 -3.59 4.39
C LYS A 71 -27.94 -4.45 5.58
N THR A 72 -28.20 -5.75 5.43
CA THR A 72 -27.98 -6.75 6.47
C THR A 72 -26.48 -6.99 6.69
N CYS A 73 -26.13 -7.42 7.90
CA CYS A 73 -24.75 -7.84 8.19
C CYS A 73 -24.29 -9.01 7.29
N SER A 74 -25.20 -9.94 6.97
CA SER A 74 -24.92 -11.06 6.06
C SER A 74 -24.56 -10.58 4.65
N ALA A 75 -25.23 -9.55 4.14
CA ALA A 75 -24.88 -8.92 2.86
C ALA A 75 -23.49 -8.27 2.90
N LEU A 76 -23.10 -7.67 4.03
CA LEU A 76 -21.75 -7.12 4.19
C LEU A 76 -20.69 -8.23 4.11
N VAL A 77 -20.86 -9.32 4.85
CA VAL A 77 -19.89 -10.43 4.83
C VAL A 77 -19.75 -11.01 3.43
N ALA A 78 -20.86 -11.16 2.68
CA ALA A 78 -20.85 -11.62 1.30
C ALA A 78 -20.16 -10.63 0.35
N ALA A 79 -20.39 -9.33 0.52
CA ALA A 79 -19.70 -8.31 -0.27
C ALA A 79 -18.19 -8.35 -0.01
N VAL A 80 -17.78 -8.42 1.27
CA VAL A 80 -16.37 -8.48 1.68
C VAL A 80 -15.67 -9.72 1.13
N SER A 81 -16.29 -10.90 1.16
CA SER A 81 -15.67 -12.10 0.57
C SER A 81 -15.56 -12.02 -0.96
N GLY A 82 -16.46 -11.28 -1.62
CA GLY A 82 -16.42 -11.01 -3.06
C GLY A 82 -15.39 -9.97 -3.50
N LEU A 83 -14.77 -9.25 -2.57
CA LEU A 83 -13.73 -8.25 -2.90
C LEU A 83 -12.36 -8.87 -3.24
N ALA A 84 -12.18 -10.17 -2.98
CA ALA A 84 -10.93 -10.85 -3.29
C ALA A 84 -10.73 -10.93 -4.81
N ALA A 85 -9.71 -10.23 -5.31
CA ALA A 85 -9.41 -10.17 -6.74
C ALA A 85 -7.93 -9.85 -6.97
N SER A 86 -7.41 -10.25 -8.13
CA SER A 86 -6.17 -9.69 -8.67
C SER A 86 -6.44 -8.33 -9.31
N ASP A 87 -5.49 -7.40 -9.20
CA ASP A 87 -5.57 -6.12 -9.91
C ASP A 87 -5.09 -6.30 -11.36
N PRO A 88 -5.95 -6.10 -12.38
CA PRO A 88 -5.52 -6.20 -13.78
C PRO A 88 -4.46 -5.15 -14.15
N ALA A 89 -4.40 -4.01 -13.45
CA ALA A 89 -3.36 -3.00 -13.66
C ALA A 89 -2.02 -3.40 -13.03
N ASN A 90 -2.04 -4.24 -11.99
CA ASN A 90 -0.86 -4.70 -11.26
C ASN A 90 -0.99 -6.20 -10.94
N PRO A 91 -0.66 -7.10 -11.88
CA PRO A 91 -0.95 -8.53 -11.72
C PRO A 91 -0.19 -9.21 -10.57
N GLY A 92 0.84 -8.56 -10.01
CA GLY A 92 1.52 -9.01 -8.80
C GLY A 92 0.76 -8.71 -7.50
N LEU A 93 -0.19 -7.78 -7.51
CA LEU A 93 -0.97 -7.40 -6.34
C LEU A 93 -2.21 -8.28 -6.18
N VAL A 94 -2.33 -8.86 -5.00
CA VAL A 94 -3.48 -9.64 -4.55
C VAL A 94 -4.25 -8.84 -3.51
N ILE A 95 -5.54 -8.68 -3.74
CA ILE A 95 -6.45 -8.03 -2.80
C ILE A 95 -7.14 -9.11 -1.98
N THR A 96 -7.12 -8.93 -0.66
CA THR A 96 -7.93 -9.71 0.27
C THR A 96 -8.71 -8.76 1.16
N ALA A 97 -9.94 -9.14 1.52
CA ALA A 97 -10.74 -8.36 2.45
C ALA A 97 -11.33 -9.28 3.52
N SER A 98 -11.41 -8.80 4.75
CA SER A 98 -11.95 -9.55 5.86
C SER A 98 -12.79 -8.65 6.77
N ALA A 99 -13.89 -9.21 7.26
CA ALA A 99 -14.70 -8.60 8.29
C ALA A 99 -14.41 -9.29 9.63
N SER A 100 -14.25 -8.52 10.69
CA SER A 100 -13.94 -9.03 12.02
C SER A 100 -15.05 -8.69 13.01
N ALA A 101 -15.29 -9.61 13.96
CA ALA A 101 -16.19 -9.38 15.06
C ALA A 101 -15.66 -8.26 15.97
N ASP A 102 -16.57 -7.44 16.51
CA ASP A 102 -16.22 -6.45 17.54
C ASP A 102 -15.86 -7.15 18.86
N PRO A 103 -15.08 -6.48 19.74
CA PRO A 103 -14.77 -7.00 21.07
C PRO A 103 -16.05 -7.37 21.83
N GLY A 104 -16.10 -8.59 22.37
CA GLY A 104 -17.26 -9.12 23.10
C GLY A 104 -18.21 -9.97 22.25
N TYR A 105 -17.97 -10.10 20.93
CA TYR A 105 -18.73 -10.99 20.06
C TYR A 105 -17.83 -12.11 19.51
N THR A 106 -18.39 -13.32 19.40
CA THR A 106 -17.71 -14.50 18.82
C THR A 106 -17.89 -14.61 17.31
N GLN A 107 -18.78 -13.79 16.73
CA GLN A 107 -19.13 -13.81 15.32
C GLN A 107 -19.31 -12.39 14.78
N VAL A 108 -18.99 -12.20 13.50
CA VAL A 108 -19.08 -10.89 12.81
C VAL A 108 -20.52 -10.39 12.82
N CYS A 109 -21.49 -11.29 12.61
CA CYS A 109 -22.91 -11.00 12.54
C CYS A 109 -23.68 -11.81 13.59
N PRO A 110 -23.91 -11.27 14.80
CA PRO A 110 -24.76 -11.92 15.79
C PRO A 110 -26.21 -12.06 15.33
N PRO A 111 -26.96 -13.07 15.81
CA PRO A 111 -28.34 -13.34 15.39
C PRO A 111 -29.38 -12.44 16.08
N ALA A 112 -29.07 -11.83 17.23
CA ALA A 112 -30.05 -11.06 17.97
C ALA A 112 -30.28 -9.70 17.29
N ALA A 113 -31.52 -9.40 16.91
CA ALA A 113 -31.89 -8.13 16.26
C ALA A 113 -31.62 -6.91 17.17
N SER A 114 -31.59 -7.09 18.50
CA SER A 114 -31.24 -6.06 19.47
C SER A 114 -29.77 -5.61 19.41
N ASP A 115 -28.88 -6.38 18.78
CA ASP A 115 -27.48 -6.01 18.57
C ASP A 115 -27.29 -5.01 17.41
N TYR A 116 -28.38 -4.59 16.76
CA TYR A 116 -28.36 -3.74 15.58
C TYR A 116 -29.16 -2.44 15.79
N PRO A 117 -28.78 -1.33 15.11
CA PRO A 117 -27.70 -1.20 14.14
C PRO A 117 -26.30 -1.22 14.79
N ARG A 118 -25.30 -1.76 14.08
CA ARG A 118 -23.91 -1.85 14.56
C ARG A 118 -22.90 -1.50 13.50
N SER A 119 -21.67 -1.20 13.92
CA SER A 119 -20.54 -0.94 13.02
C SER A 119 -19.57 -2.11 12.99
N VAL A 120 -19.46 -2.82 11.86
CA VAL A 120 -18.53 -3.93 11.67
C VAL A 120 -17.19 -3.40 11.15
N LEU A 121 -16.08 -3.87 11.73
CA LEU A 121 -14.74 -3.58 11.23
C LEU A 121 -14.45 -4.45 10.00
N VAL A 122 -14.18 -3.79 8.88
CA VAL A 122 -13.72 -4.39 7.63
C VAL A 122 -12.29 -3.95 7.37
N THR A 123 -11.42 -4.89 7.05
CA THR A 123 -10.04 -4.62 6.66
C THR A 123 -9.84 -5.06 5.22
N VAL A 124 -9.36 -4.15 4.38
CA VAL A 124 -8.84 -4.49 3.05
C VAL A 124 -7.32 -4.54 3.14
N THR A 125 -6.75 -5.63 2.65
CA THR A 125 -5.32 -5.91 2.63
C THR A 125 -4.88 -6.12 1.19
N VAL A 126 -3.85 -5.41 0.77
CA VAL A 126 -3.21 -5.59 -0.54
C VAL A 126 -1.81 -6.16 -0.29
N ALA A 127 -1.50 -7.26 -0.95
CA ALA A 127 -0.25 -7.98 -0.80
C ALA A 127 0.39 -8.27 -2.16
N ASP A 128 1.71 -8.31 -2.19
CA ASP A 128 2.49 -8.86 -3.31
C ASP A 128 3.15 -10.15 -2.82
N SER A 129 2.97 -11.25 -3.57
CA SER A 129 3.70 -12.50 -3.35
C SER A 129 3.83 -12.94 -1.87
N SER A 130 2.74 -12.74 -1.11
CA SER A 130 2.55 -12.98 0.35
C SER A 130 2.99 -11.89 1.35
N ALA A 131 3.71 -10.85 0.91
CA ALA A 131 4.03 -9.68 1.74
C ALA A 131 2.87 -8.67 1.71
N THR A 132 2.37 -8.29 2.89
CA THR A 132 1.37 -7.21 2.99
C THR A 132 2.03 -5.86 2.74
N ILE A 133 1.58 -5.15 1.70
CA ILE A 133 2.08 -3.82 1.34
C ILE A 133 1.20 -2.74 1.97
N ALA A 134 -0.12 -2.90 1.88
CA ALA A 134 -1.08 -1.94 2.40
C ALA A 134 -2.20 -2.65 3.16
N ARG A 135 -2.63 -2.04 4.27
CA ARG A 135 -3.74 -2.52 5.08
C ARG A 135 -4.58 -1.34 5.52
N VAL A 136 -5.84 -1.30 5.10
CA VAL A 136 -6.75 -0.19 5.40
C VAL A 136 -7.97 -0.72 6.15
N PRO A 137 -8.11 -0.39 7.44
CA PRO A 137 -9.31 -0.68 8.20
C PRO A 137 -10.38 0.39 7.98
N THR A 138 -11.64 -0.04 7.92
CA THR A 138 -12.82 0.85 7.92
C THR A 138 -13.93 0.24 8.75
N ARG A 139 -14.79 1.07 9.32
CA ARG A 139 -16.04 0.61 9.94
C ARG A 139 -17.22 0.90 9.02
N LEU A 140 -18.10 -0.08 8.87
CA LEU A 140 -19.33 0.03 8.08
C LEU A 140 -20.52 -0.31 8.97
N THR A 141 -21.55 0.54 8.90
CA THR A 141 -22.79 0.32 9.65
C THR A 141 -23.69 -0.69 8.93
N VAL A 142 -24.23 -1.64 9.68
CA VAL A 142 -25.11 -2.70 9.16
C VAL A 142 -26.35 -2.84 10.04
N GLY A 143 -27.45 -3.24 9.41
CA GLY A 143 -28.67 -3.69 10.07
C GLY A 143 -28.61 -5.18 10.42
N ALA A 144 -29.73 -5.69 10.96
CA ALA A 144 -29.86 -7.07 11.42
C ALA A 144 -29.43 -8.12 10.38
N ALA A 145 -29.03 -9.31 10.85
CA ALA A 145 -28.45 -10.37 10.02
C ALA A 145 -29.43 -10.95 8.96
N SER A 146 -30.72 -10.63 9.07
CA SER A 146 -31.80 -10.97 8.13
C SER A 146 -32.88 -9.90 8.16
#